data_AF-A0A6V8KRB8-F1
#
_entry.id   AF-A0A6V8KRB8-F1
#
_cell.length_a   1.000
_cell.length_b   1.000
_cell.length_c   1.000
_cell.angle_alpha   90.00
_cell.angle_beta   90.00
_cell.angle_gamma   90.00
#
_symmetry.space_group_name_H-M   'P 1'
#
loop_
_entity.id
_entity.type
_entity.pdbx_description
1 polymer ?
#
loop_
_entity_poly.entity_id
_entity_poly.type
_entity_poly.pdbx_seq_one_letter_code
_entity_poly.pdbx_strand_id
1 'polypeptide(L)'
;MHPGPPPPPPQRPPTPPSSQVGATLPILVGGLALLLIVGIIAGAMIVSSNLENGDSPRPPVAASAPATSAPASPEAPSDAPSEEPSASPSPEPSTSEDPLHDSCLIGTWRETSHDSDTTIDGVKMRLHSAGAIQHFKADGTLTVNYGDRGINARAKVNNRTYEVISIGRLNYNWQTNGGQILYSNAKATGTVIWRQSGRETGRTALSGSIDPERYTCSGDSMREFGPTWTIELQRINNAPL
;
A
#
# COMPACT_ATOMS: atom_id res chain seq x y z
N MET A 1 21.64 45.43 -41.57
CA MET A 1 21.10 44.70 -40.40
C MET A 1 19.72 44.20 -40.79
N HIS A 2 19.55 42.87 -40.92
CA HIS A 2 18.26 42.27 -41.25
C HIS A 2 17.46 42.07 -39.96
N PRO A 3 16.18 42.48 -39.88
CA PRO A 3 15.34 42.21 -38.73
C PRO A 3 15.14 40.69 -38.60
N GLY A 4 15.37 40.16 -37.41
CA GLY A 4 15.13 38.76 -37.11
C GLY A 4 13.64 38.39 -37.19
N PRO A 5 13.31 37.11 -37.39
CA PRO A 5 11.93 36.66 -37.47
C PRO A 5 11.19 36.93 -36.14
N PRO A 6 9.89 37.25 -36.19
CA PRO A 6 9.10 37.48 -34.99
C PRO A 6 9.00 36.19 -34.15
N PRO A 7 8.88 36.31 -32.82
CA PRO A 7 8.70 35.17 -31.94
C PRO A 7 7.37 34.44 -32.23
N PRO A 8 7.31 33.11 -32.02
CA PRO A 8 6.08 32.35 -32.19
C PRO A 8 5.01 32.79 -31.19
N PRO A 9 3.72 32.71 -31.56
CA PRO A 9 2.62 33.08 -30.67
C PRO A 9 2.55 32.16 -29.45
N PRO A 10 2.00 32.64 -28.31
CA PRO A 10 1.80 31.83 -27.12
C PRO A 10 0.92 30.61 -27.42
N GLN A 11 1.38 29.41 -27.05
CA GLN A 11 0.55 28.21 -27.15
C GLN A 11 -0.56 28.28 -26.10
N ARG A 12 -1.81 28.04 -26.52
CA ARG A 12 -2.94 27.98 -25.59
C ARG A 12 -2.83 26.71 -24.75
N PRO A 13 -3.15 26.77 -23.44
CA PRO A 13 -3.21 25.58 -22.61
C PRO A 13 -4.24 24.57 -23.17
N PRO A 14 -3.99 23.26 -23.02
CA PRO A 14 -4.92 22.23 -23.44
C PRO A 14 -6.24 22.35 -22.66
N THR A 15 -7.36 22.32 -23.37
CA THR A 15 -8.69 22.32 -22.78
C THR A 15 -8.88 21.04 -21.95
N PRO A 16 -9.32 21.12 -20.69
CA PRO A 16 -9.61 19.92 -19.90
C PRO A 16 -10.75 19.11 -20.55
N PRO A 17 -10.71 17.76 -20.47
CA PRO A 17 -11.78 16.92 -20.98
C PRO A 17 -13.06 17.20 -20.19
N SER A 18 -14.16 17.49 -20.91
CA SER A 18 -15.47 17.66 -20.31
C SER A 18 -16.01 16.30 -19.86
N SER A 19 -16.22 16.12 -18.56
CA SER A 19 -17.00 15.00 -18.02
C SER A 19 -18.46 15.19 -18.43
N GLN A 20 -18.87 14.58 -19.54
CA GLN A 20 -20.28 14.43 -19.86
C GLN A 20 -20.87 13.31 -18.99
N VAL A 21 -21.55 13.71 -17.92
CA VAL A 21 -22.51 12.84 -17.22
C VAL A 21 -23.78 12.82 -18.07
N GLY A 22 -23.84 11.90 -19.03
CA GLY A 22 -25.01 11.66 -19.86
C GLY A 22 -25.94 10.65 -19.20
N ALA A 23 -27.08 11.11 -18.70
CA ALA A 23 -28.25 10.27 -18.45
C ALA A 23 -28.93 9.98 -19.79
N THR A 24 -29.01 8.70 -20.20
CA THR A 24 -29.82 8.28 -21.34
C THR A 24 -30.47 6.91 -21.12
N LEU A 25 -31.79 6.90 -21.26
CA LEU A 25 -32.69 5.76 -21.45
C LEU A 25 -33.43 6.01 -22.80
N PRO A 26 -34.07 5.01 -23.42
CA PRO A 26 -33.53 4.14 -24.47
C PRO A 26 -34.11 4.45 -25.86
N ILE A 27 -33.40 4.08 -26.94
CA ILE A 27 -34.00 3.91 -28.27
C ILE A 27 -33.50 2.60 -28.88
N LEU A 28 -34.44 1.68 -29.09
CA LEU A 28 -34.36 0.55 -30.00
C LEU A 28 -34.15 1.04 -31.43
N VAL A 29 -33.23 0.42 -32.18
CA VAL A 29 -33.42 -0.12 -33.55
C VAL A 29 -32.04 -0.53 -34.12
N GLY A 30 -31.91 -1.82 -34.42
CA GLY A 30 -31.29 -2.38 -35.64
C GLY A 30 -29.83 -2.06 -35.95
N GLY A 31 -28.91 -2.93 -35.53
CA GLY A 31 -27.55 -2.98 -36.04
C GLY A 31 -26.86 -4.29 -35.66
N LEU A 32 -26.86 -5.22 -36.60
CA LEU A 32 -26.36 -6.60 -36.48
C LEU A 32 -24.85 -6.65 -36.16
N ALA A 33 -24.53 -7.15 -34.97
CA ALA A 33 -23.37 -7.96 -34.56
C ALA A 33 -22.01 -7.80 -35.28
N LEU A 34 -21.04 -7.18 -34.58
CA LEU A 34 -19.68 -7.72 -34.50
C LEU A 34 -19.24 -7.71 -33.01
N LEU A 35 -19.27 -8.90 -32.41
CA LEU A 35 -18.84 -9.21 -31.05
C LEU A 35 -17.32 -9.33 -30.96
N LEU A 36 -16.81 -9.18 -29.72
CA LEU A 36 -15.45 -9.48 -29.20
C LEU A 36 -14.53 -8.23 -29.17
N ILE A 37 -14.06 -7.70 -28.03
CA ILE A 37 -13.69 -8.32 -26.76
C ILE A 37 -14.00 -7.35 -25.60
N VAL A 38 -14.86 -7.79 -24.69
CA VAL A 38 -14.96 -7.25 -23.33
C VAL A 38 -13.91 -7.99 -22.50
N GLY A 39 -12.82 -7.29 -22.14
CA GLY A 39 -11.82 -7.75 -21.19
C GLY A 39 -12.02 -7.05 -19.86
N ILE A 40 -12.90 -7.62 -19.02
CA ILE A 40 -13.05 -7.29 -17.61
C ILE A 40 -11.70 -7.52 -16.93
N ILE A 41 -11.02 -6.46 -16.49
CA ILE A 41 -10.02 -6.55 -15.42
C ILE A 41 -10.58 -5.75 -14.25
N ALA A 42 -11.67 -6.29 -13.70
CA ALA A 42 -12.14 -5.96 -12.36
C ALA A 42 -12.01 -7.26 -11.55
N GLY A 43 -11.21 -7.21 -10.49
CA GLY A 43 -11.18 -8.14 -9.36
C GLY A 43 -11.48 -9.61 -9.63
N ALA A 44 -10.46 -10.39 -10.01
CA ALA A 44 -10.50 -11.83 -9.80
C ALA A 44 -10.23 -12.13 -8.31
N MET A 45 -11.25 -11.98 -7.47
CA MET A 45 -11.40 -12.78 -6.26
C MET A 45 -11.57 -14.23 -6.71
N ILE A 46 -10.46 -14.95 -6.86
CA ILE A 46 -10.52 -16.41 -7.00
C ILE A 46 -10.76 -16.97 -5.59
N VAL A 47 -12.03 -17.21 -5.29
CA VAL A 47 -12.44 -18.19 -4.28
C VAL A 47 -12.01 -19.56 -4.81
N SER A 48 -10.82 -20.01 -4.44
CA SER A 48 -10.40 -21.39 -4.67
C SER A 48 -11.09 -22.26 -3.63
N SER A 49 -12.23 -22.86 -4.01
CA SER A 49 -12.77 -24.01 -3.31
C SER A 49 -11.77 -25.16 -3.41
N ASN A 50 -11.22 -25.53 -2.25
CA ASN A 50 -10.54 -26.79 -2.01
C ASN A 50 -11.39 -27.95 -2.53
N LEU A 51 -10.82 -28.76 -3.42
CA LEU A 51 -11.16 -30.17 -3.52
C LEU A 51 -9.87 -30.95 -3.37
N GLU A 52 -9.86 -31.69 -2.26
CA GLU A 52 -8.95 -32.76 -1.92
C GLU A 52 -8.67 -33.67 -3.10
N ASN A 53 -7.40 -34.01 -3.31
CA ASN A 53 -6.99 -35.36 -3.67
C ASN A 53 -5.51 -35.51 -3.31
N GLY A 54 -5.28 -36.35 -2.30
CA GLY A 54 -3.95 -36.69 -1.83
C GLY A 54 -3.19 -37.57 -2.82
N ASP A 55 -1.86 -37.45 -2.79
CA ASP A 55 -0.96 -38.58 -2.62
C ASP A 55 0.43 -38.02 -2.25
N SER A 56 0.98 -38.46 -1.12
CA SER A 56 2.28 -37.98 -0.60
C SER A 56 3.34 -39.05 -0.79
N PRO A 57 4.37 -38.85 -1.62
CA PRO A 57 5.58 -39.66 -1.56
C PRO A 57 6.44 -39.23 -0.36
N ARG A 58 6.55 -40.16 0.59
CA ARG A 58 7.41 -40.17 1.78
C ARG A 58 8.89 -39.92 1.43
N PRO A 59 9.58 -38.94 2.05
CA PRO A 59 11.02 -38.82 1.94
C PRO A 59 11.75 -39.85 2.82
N PRO A 60 12.94 -40.33 2.40
CA PRO A 60 13.76 -41.25 3.17
C PRO A 60 14.40 -40.59 4.39
N VAL A 61 14.43 -41.35 5.47
CA VAL A 61 15.09 -41.06 6.75
C VAL A 61 16.60 -41.01 6.53
N ALA A 62 17.24 -39.88 6.84
CA ALA A 62 18.70 -39.75 6.90
C ALA A 62 19.16 -39.45 8.34
N ALA A 63 20.20 -40.16 8.73
CA ALA A 63 20.70 -40.39 10.07
C ALA A 63 21.35 -39.18 10.77
N SER A 64 21.12 -39.13 12.08
CA SER A 64 22.02 -38.85 13.21
C SER A 64 23.36 -38.12 12.99
N ALA A 65 23.58 -37.04 13.76
CA ALA A 65 24.88 -36.63 14.33
C ALA A 65 24.65 -35.67 15.53
N PRO A 66 25.65 -35.36 16.38
CA PRO A 66 25.64 -35.70 17.81
C PRO A 66 25.36 -34.53 18.77
N ALA A 67 25.03 -34.91 20.00
CA ALA A 67 24.92 -34.07 21.19
C ALA A 67 26.21 -33.30 21.48
N THR A 68 26.09 -32.00 21.78
CA THR A 68 27.14 -31.21 22.42
C THR A 68 26.63 -30.72 23.77
N SER A 69 27.45 -31.00 24.77
CA SER A 69 27.23 -30.85 26.21
C SER A 69 27.18 -29.40 26.70
N ALA A 70 26.51 -29.24 27.85
CA ALA A 70 26.40 -28.04 28.69
C ALA A 70 27.75 -27.45 29.16
N PRO A 71 27.73 -26.24 29.75
CA PRO A 71 27.97 -26.18 31.20
C PRO A 71 27.03 -25.23 31.97
N ALA A 72 27.04 -25.42 33.29
CA ALA A 72 26.19 -24.81 34.30
C ALA A 72 26.83 -23.61 35.04
N SER A 73 25.96 -22.86 35.75
CA SER A 73 26.17 -22.03 36.96
C SER A 73 26.91 -20.69 36.84
N PRO A 74 26.71 -19.68 37.73
CA PRO A 74 26.22 -19.74 39.12
C PRO A 74 25.20 -18.64 39.57
N GLU A 75 24.79 -18.76 40.84
CA GLU A 75 23.87 -17.92 41.64
C GLU A 75 24.40 -16.53 42.10
N ALA A 76 23.45 -15.66 42.47
CA ALA A 76 23.47 -14.57 43.49
C ALA A 76 24.21 -13.24 43.17
N PRO A 77 23.84 -12.06 43.74
CA PRO A 77 23.07 -11.81 44.98
C PRO A 77 21.88 -10.83 44.88
N SER A 78 21.12 -10.84 45.99
CA SER A 78 20.08 -9.91 46.41
C SER A 78 20.72 -8.69 47.07
N ASP A 79 20.31 -7.47 46.72
CA ASP A 79 20.26 -6.32 47.62
C ASP A 79 19.38 -5.20 47.04
N ALA A 80 18.51 -4.68 47.91
CA ALA A 80 17.43 -3.73 47.63
C ALA A 80 17.90 -2.25 47.70
N PRO A 81 17.16 -1.35 47.06
CA PRO A 81 16.69 -0.15 47.78
C PRO A 81 15.17 -0.06 47.74
N SER A 82 14.57 0.06 48.93
CA SER A 82 13.16 0.38 49.10
C SER A 82 13.00 1.90 48.96
N GLU A 83 12.61 2.37 47.78
CA GLU A 83 12.30 3.78 47.55
C GLU A 83 10.85 4.07 47.97
N GLU A 84 10.67 5.15 48.73
CA GLU A 84 9.37 5.62 49.21
C GLU A 84 8.46 6.01 48.04
N PRO A 85 7.15 5.70 48.11
CA PRO A 85 6.20 6.07 47.07
C PRO A 85 5.99 7.59 47.07
N SER A 86 6.71 8.28 46.18
CA SER A 86 6.48 9.69 45.89
C SER A 86 5.09 9.86 45.28
N ALA A 87 4.27 10.71 45.91
CA ALA A 87 2.89 10.95 45.53
C ALA A 87 2.78 11.35 44.05
N SER A 88 2.24 10.45 43.25
CA SER A 88 2.04 10.63 41.82
C SER A 88 1.02 11.76 41.61
N PRO A 89 1.31 12.78 40.78
CA PRO A 89 0.34 13.80 40.43
C PRO A 89 -0.89 13.14 39.81
N SER A 90 -2.06 13.56 40.28
CA SER A 90 -3.35 13.07 39.77
C SER A 90 -3.43 13.38 38.28
N PRO A 91 -3.70 12.39 37.40
CA PRO A 91 -3.79 12.63 35.97
C PRO A 91 -4.92 13.63 35.70
N GLU A 92 -4.58 14.74 35.05
CA GLU A 92 -5.60 15.63 34.50
C GLU A 92 -6.45 14.85 33.49
N PRO A 93 -7.77 15.07 33.44
CA PRO A 93 -8.64 14.40 32.49
C PRO A 93 -8.21 14.77 31.08
N SER A 94 -7.59 13.80 30.39
CA SER A 94 -7.19 13.92 28.99
C SER A 94 -8.41 14.33 28.18
N THR A 95 -8.24 15.45 27.47
CA THR A 95 -9.22 15.98 26.53
C THR A 95 -9.62 14.85 25.60
N SER A 96 -10.90 14.51 25.59
CA SER A 96 -11.46 13.35 24.90
C SER A 96 -10.91 13.27 23.48
N GLU A 97 -9.91 12.40 23.27
CA GLU A 97 -9.45 12.03 21.93
C GLU A 97 -10.69 11.55 21.17
N ASP A 98 -10.88 12.05 19.95
CA ASP A 98 -11.94 11.56 19.08
C ASP A 98 -11.68 10.05 18.90
N PRO A 99 -12.52 9.17 19.48
CA PRO A 99 -12.22 7.75 19.56
C PRO A 99 -12.16 7.08 18.17
N LEU A 100 -12.48 7.81 17.10
CA LEU A 100 -12.37 7.34 15.73
C LEU A 100 -10.95 7.33 15.18
N HIS A 101 -10.01 8.14 15.69
CA HIS A 101 -8.67 8.24 15.12
C HIS A 101 -7.60 7.89 16.15
N ASP A 102 -6.90 6.76 15.95
CA ASP A 102 -5.72 6.45 16.75
C ASP A 102 -4.64 7.54 16.54
N SER A 103 -4.27 8.21 17.62
CA SER A 103 -3.31 9.31 17.60
C SER A 103 -1.93 8.86 17.14
N CYS A 104 -1.62 7.56 17.24
CA CYS A 104 -0.37 7.03 16.71
C CYS A 104 -0.27 7.14 15.19
N LEU A 105 -1.38 7.07 14.43
CA LEU A 105 -1.36 7.10 12.98
C LEU A 105 -1.15 8.52 12.45
N ILE A 106 -1.64 9.53 13.17
CA ILE A 106 -1.63 10.92 12.74
C ILE A 106 -0.19 11.38 12.49
N GLY A 107 0.11 11.85 11.29
CA GLY A 107 1.42 12.36 10.92
C GLY A 107 1.82 12.08 9.46
N THR A 108 3.08 12.36 9.15
CA THR A 108 3.67 12.09 7.83
C THR A 108 4.63 10.92 7.90
N TRP A 109 4.35 9.91 7.08
CA TRP A 109 5.05 8.64 7.04
C TRP A 109 5.66 8.43 5.66
N ARG A 110 6.85 7.86 5.63
CA ARG A 110 7.50 7.37 4.41
C ARG A 110 7.51 5.86 4.45
N GLU A 111 7.01 5.24 3.39
CA GLU A 111 7.17 3.79 3.19
C GLU A 111 8.66 3.47 3.03
N THR A 112 9.21 2.68 3.93
CA THR A 112 10.57 2.15 3.87
C THR A 112 10.61 0.80 3.18
N SER A 113 9.50 0.06 3.21
CA SER A 113 9.31 -1.22 2.52
C SER A 113 7.83 -1.41 2.18
N HIS A 114 7.54 -1.95 1.01
CA HIS A 114 6.23 -2.41 0.60
C HIS A 114 6.42 -3.67 -0.22
N ASP A 115 5.96 -4.79 0.34
CA ASP A 115 5.90 -6.05 -0.37
C ASP A 115 4.46 -6.41 -0.74
N SER A 116 4.23 -6.81 -1.98
CA SER A 116 2.91 -7.21 -2.46
C SER A 116 2.98 -8.50 -3.29
N ASP A 117 2.18 -9.49 -2.90
CA ASP A 117 1.98 -10.72 -3.66
C ASP A 117 0.92 -10.48 -4.74
N THR A 118 1.29 -10.76 -6.00
CA THR A 118 0.42 -10.54 -7.16
C THR A 118 0.60 -11.63 -8.21
N THR A 119 -0.25 -11.60 -9.23
CA THR A 119 -0.15 -12.46 -10.43
C THR A 119 -0.19 -11.59 -11.67
N ILE A 120 0.87 -11.66 -12.50
CA ILE A 120 0.95 -10.96 -13.79
C ILE A 120 1.11 -12.02 -14.87
N ASP A 121 0.21 -12.04 -15.86
CA ASP A 121 0.20 -13.02 -16.95
C ASP A 121 0.26 -14.49 -16.48
N GLY A 122 -0.44 -14.79 -15.38
CA GLY A 122 -0.48 -16.12 -14.76
C GLY A 122 0.76 -16.48 -13.92
N VAL A 123 1.75 -15.59 -13.82
CA VAL A 123 2.96 -15.79 -13.01
C VAL A 123 2.77 -15.14 -11.64
N LYS A 124 2.78 -15.95 -10.58
CA LYS A 124 2.79 -15.47 -9.19
C LYS A 124 4.14 -14.86 -8.86
N MET A 125 4.14 -13.70 -8.21
CA MET A 125 5.37 -13.02 -7.78
C MET A 125 5.12 -12.11 -6.58
N ARG A 126 6.20 -11.78 -5.87
CA ARG A 126 6.23 -10.77 -4.82
C ARG A 126 6.96 -9.54 -5.34
N LEU A 127 6.24 -8.44 -5.47
CA LEU A 127 6.78 -7.14 -5.83
C LEU A 127 7.29 -6.44 -4.58
N HIS A 128 8.42 -5.73 -4.72
CA HIS A 128 8.99 -4.92 -3.66
C HIS A 128 9.16 -3.46 -4.11
N SER A 129 8.70 -2.52 -3.30
CA SER A 129 8.85 -1.07 -3.48
C SER A 129 9.15 -0.35 -2.17
N ALA A 130 9.50 0.94 -2.25
CA ALA A 130 9.59 1.86 -1.12
C ALA A 130 9.45 3.30 -1.63
N GLY A 131 9.15 4.24 -0.72
CA GLY A 131 9.29 5.67 -0.94
C GLY A 131 8.00 6.47 -1.11
N ALA A 132 6.83 5.83 -1.14
CA ALA A 132 5.57 6.58 -1.08
C ALA A 132 5.47 7.35 0.25
N ILE A 133 4.79 8.51 0.21
CA ILE A 133 4.56 9.33 1.40
C ILE A 133 3.08 9.26 1.76
N GLN A 134 2.79 8.77 2.96
CA GLN A 134 1.45 8.74 3.53
C GLN A 134 1.29 9.87 4.54
N HIS A 135 0.16 10.56 4.51
CA HIS A 135 -0.13 11.66 5.43
C HIS A 135 -1.52 11.49 6.03
N PHE A 136 -1.56 11.00 7.27
CA PHE A 136 -2.76 10.82 8.07
C PHE A 136 -3.02 12.08 8.87
N LYS A 137 -4.15 12.74 8.63
CA LYS A 137 -4.57 13.93 9.36
C LYS A 137 -5.57 13.60 10.45
N ALA A 138 -5.57 14.42 11.50
CA ALA A 138 -6.52 14.33 12.61
C ALA A 138 -8.00 14.52 12.19
N ASP A 139 -8.25 15.12 11.02
CA ASP A 139 -9.58 15.33 10.46
C ASP A 139 -10.16 14.10 9.74
N GLY A 140 -9.48 12.95 9.82
CA GLY A 140 -9.89 11.70 9.15
C GLY A 140 -9.61 11.70 7.66
N THR A 141 -8.69 12.53 7.15
CA THR A 141 -8.23 12.46 5.77
C THR A 141 -6.83 11.84 5.66
N LEU A 142 -6.65 10.98 4.64
CA LEU A 142 -5.39 10.35 4.29
C LEU A 142 -5.01 10.72 2.86
N THR A 143 -3.76 11.12 2.64
CA THR A 143 -3.18 11.25 1.31
C THR A 143 -1.99 10.30 1.16
N VAL A 144 -1.98 9.51 0.08
CA VAL A 144 -0.81 8.70 -0.33
C VAL A 144 -0.24 9.31 -1.60
N ASN A 145 1.03 9.72 -1.56
CA ASN A 145 1.72 10.38 -2.67
C ASN A 145 2.86 9.51 -3.20
N TYR A 146 2.76 9.12 -4.47
CA TYR A 146 3.77 8.36 -5.18
C TYR A 146 4.77 9.25 -5.95
N GLY A 147 4.54 10.57 -5.98
CA GLY A 147 5.37 11.55 -6.67
C GLY A 147 5.25 11.52 -8.19
N ASP A 148 5.85 12.53 -8.85
CA ASP A 148 5.75 12.71 -10.30
C ASP A 148 6.62 11.71 -11.10
N ARG A 149 7.67 11.18 -10.46
CA ARG A 149 8.52 10.13 -11.04
C ARG A 149 7.98 8.71 -10.76
N GLY A 150 7.00 8.62 -9.87
CA GLY A 150 6.41 7.38 -9.40
C GLY A 150 7.30 6.55 -8.49
N ILE A 151 6.67 5.54 -7.89
CA ILE A 151 7.32 4.48 -7.12
C ILE A 151 7.32 3.21 -7.95
N ASN A 152 8.48 2.55 -8.03
CA ASN A 152 8.67 1.36 -8.84
C ASN A 152 8.73 0.12 -7.96
N ALA A 153 7.69 -0.71 -8.04
CA ALA A 153 7.65 -2.02 -7.43
C ALA A 153 8.23 -3.06 -8.39
N ARG A 154 9.19 -3.86 -7.94
CA ARG A 154 9.98 -4.77 -8.79
C ARG A 154 9.92 -6.22 -8.32
N ALA A 155 9.95 -7.14 -9.27
CA ALA A 155 10.20 -8.56 -9.03
C ALA A 155 11.04 -9.16 -10.16
N LYS A 156 11.77 -10.24 -9.87
CA LYS A 156 12.46 -11.05 -10.89
C LYS A 156 12.03 -12.51 -10.77
N VAL A 157 11.39 -13.05 -11.81
CA VAL A 157 10.90 -14.44 -11.85
C VAL A 157 11.26 -15.04 -13.20
N ASN A 158 11.80 -16.27 -13.23
CA ASN A 158 12.17 -16.98 -14.47
C ASN A 158 13.03 -16.15 -15.42
N ASN A 159 14.01 -15.43 -14.88
CA ASN A 159 14.92 -14.52 -15.61
C ASN A 159 14.22 -13.36 -16.36
N ARG A 160 12.95 -13.06 -16.04
CA ARG A 160 12.22 -11.87 -16.47
C ARG A 160 12.10 -10.89 -15.31
N THR A 161 12.21 -9.60 -15.61
CA THR A 161 11.99 -8.54 -14.62
C THR A 161 10.58 -8.00 -14.81
N TYR A 162 9.84 -7.84 -13.73
CA TYR A 162 8.51 -7.24 -13.71
C TYR A 162 8.60 -5.94 -12.93
N GLU A 163 8.01 -4.88 -13.47
CA GLU A 163 7.95 -3.57 -12.82
C GLU A 163 6.52 -3.03 -12.85
N VAL A 164 6.08 -2.47 -11.73
CA VAL A 164 4.84 -1.72 -11.60
C VAL A 164 5.20 -0.33 -11.11
N ILE A 165 4.92 0.68 -11.94
CA ILE A 165 5.30 2.06 -11.65
C ILE A 165 4.02 2.85 -11.37
N SER A 166 3.80 3.17 -10.10
CA SER A 166 2.66 3.96 -9.64
C SER A 166 3.04 5.44 -9.60
N ILE A 167 2.34 6.29 -10.33
CA ILE A 167 2.60 7.75 -10.41
C ILE A 167 1.33 8.49 -9.98
N GLY A 168 1.48 9.51 -9.14
CA GLY A 168 0.39 10.39 -8.74
C GLY A 168 0.02 10.29 -7.26
N ARG A 169 -1.28 10.41 -6.95
CA ARG A 169 -1.79 10.58 -5.58
C ARG A 169 -3.14 9.88 -5.38
N LEU A 170 -3.32 9.34 -4.17
CA LEU A 170 -4.58 8.85 -3.64
C LEU A 170 -5.02 9.72 -2.47
N ASN A 171 -6.32 9.92 -2.32
CA ASN A 171 -6.94 10.53 -1.15
C ASN A 171 -8.05 9.63 -0.63
N TYR A 172 -8.17 9.53 0.68
CA TYR A 172 -9.19 8.76 1.38
C TYR A 172 -9.76 9.58 2.53
N ASN A 173 -10.98 9.21 2.92
CA ASN A 173 -11.41 9.34 4.30
C ASN A 173 -10.96 8.07 5.04
N TRP A 174 -10.45 8.20 6.26
CA TRP A 174 -10.05 7.08 7.11
C TRP A 174 -10.61 7.24 8.52
N GLN A 175 -10.75 6.09 9.19
CA GLN A 175 -11.00 5.99 10.62
C GLN A 175 -10.39 4.67 11.13
N THR A 176 -10.33 4.49 12.44
CA THR A 176 -9.84 3.27 13.07
C THR A 176 -10.93 2.54 13.84
N ASN A 177 -10.84 1.22 13.86
CA ASN A 177 -11.69 0.37 14.69
C ASN A 177 -10.96 -0.94 15.03
N GLY A 178 -10.67 -1.18 16.31
CA GLY A 178 -10.09 -2.45 16.76
C GLY A 178 -8.75 -2.81 16.11
N GLY A 179 -7.84 -1.85 15.94
CA GLY A 179 -6.54 -2.08 15.29
C GLY A 179 -6.60 -2.23 13.77
N GLN A 180 -7.72 -1.80 13.15
CA GLN A 180 -7.88 -1.72 11.71
C GLN A 180 -8.02 -0.26 11.26
N ILE A 181 -7.50 0.05 10.07
CA ILE A 181 -7.77 1.27 9.32
C ILE A 181 -8.91 0.95 8.34
N LEU A 182 -9.97 1.76 8.38
CA LEU A 182 -11.14 1.66 7.51
C LEU A 182 -11.12 2.85 6.56
N TYR A 183 -11.15 2.59 5.26
CA TYR A 183 -11.12 3.63 4.23
C TYR A 183 -12.48 3.84 3.58
N SER A 184 -12.71 5.06 3.09
CA SER A 184 -13.84 5.39 2.23
C SER A 184 -13.51 6.54 1.29
N ASN A 185 -14.40 6.80 0.32
CA ASN A 185 -14.30 7.91 -0.63
C ASN A 185 -12.95 8.00 -1.37
N ALA A 186 -12.39 6.86 -1.75
CA ALA A 186 -11.12 6.80 -2.48
C ALA A 186 -11.16 7.65 -3.76
N LYS A 187 -10.24 8.59 -3.88
CA LYS A 187 -10.05 9.44 -5.06
C LYS A 187 -8.61 9.33 -5.53
N ALA A 188 -8.44 8.99 -6.80
CA ALA A 188 -7.14 8.82 -7.41
C ALA A 188 -6.89 9.85 -8.51
N THR A 189 -5.65 10.30 -8.63
CA THR A 189 -5.17 11.05 -9.79
C THR A 189 -3.78 10.55 -10.12
N GLY A 190 -3.63 9.95 -11.31
CA GLY A 190 -2.37 9.34 -11.67
C GLY A 190 -2.53 8.17 -12.64
N THR A 191 -1.44 7.42 -12.81
CA THR A 191 -1.38 6.26 -13.68
C THR A 191 -0.53 5.15 -13.05
N VAL A 192 -0.82 3.92 -13.43
CA VAL A 192 0.03 2.75 -13.17
C VAL A 192 0.56 2.26 -14.51
N ILE A 193 1.87 2.09 -14.60
CA ILE A 193 2.56 1.57 -15.79
C ILE A 193 3.14 0.20 -15.47
N TRP A 194 2.87 -0.78 -16.32
CA TRP A 194 3.37 -2.15 -16.20
C TRP A 194 4.51 -2.34 -17.20
N ARG A 195 5.64 -2.90 -16.74
CA ARG A 195 6.75 -3.28 -17.62
C ARG A 195 7.18 -4.71 -17.40
N GLN A 196 7.60 -5.35 -18.49
CA GLN A 196 8.27 -6.64 -18.48
C GLN A 196 9.60 -6.53 -19.23
N SER A 197 10.69 -6.85 -18.54
CA SER A 197 12.07 -6.78 -19.06
C SER A 197 12.38 -5.44 -19.73
N GLY A 198 11.96 -4.34 -19.10
CA GLY A 198 12.19 -2.96 -19.56
C GLY A 198 11.20 -2.44 -20.61
N ARG A 199 10.30 -3.27 -21.15
CA ARG A 199 9.28 -2.87 -22.13
C ARG A 199 7.94 -2.61 -21.43
N GLU A 200 7.31 -1.47 -21.72
CA GLU A 200 5.93 -1.18 -21.28
C GLU A 200 4.95 -2.17 -21.95
N THR A 201 4.20 -2.88 -21.12
CA THR A 201 3.20 -3.88 -21.53
C THR A 201 1.78 -3.40 -21.29
N GLY A 202 1.58 -2.41 -20.43
CA GLY A 202 0.26 -1.87 -20.13
C GLY A 202 0.31 -0.57 -19.33
N ARG A 203 -0.80 0.14 -19.36
CA ARG A 203 -1.02 1.37 -18.60
C ARG A 203 -2.48 1.47 -18.18
N THR A 204 -2.72 1.83 -16.92
CA THR A 204 -4.06 2.05 -16.38
C THR A 204 -4.11 3.34 -15.58
N ALA A 205 -5.32 3.83 -15.30
CA ALA A 205 -5.49 4.87 -14.30
C ALA A 205 -5.06 4.33 -12.93
N LEU A 206 -4.52 5.20 -12.07
CA LEU A 206 -4.30 4.88 -10.67
C LEU A 206 -5.65 4.69 -9.96
N SER A 207 -5.74 3.72 -9.06
CA SER A 207 -6.91 3.45 -8.21
C SER A 207 -6.46 3.09 -6.80
N GLY A 208 -7.30 3.36 -5.80
CA GLY A 208 -7.08 2.96 -4.41
C GLY A 208 -8.05 1.85 -3.99
N SER A 209 -7.60 0.94 -3.12
CA SER A 209 -8.51 0.00 -2.45
C SER A 209 -9.17 0.67 -1.24
N ILE A 210 -10.35 0.18 -0.84
CA ILE A 210 -11.01 0.55 0.42
C ILE A 210 -11.14 -0.63 1.38
N ASP A 211 -10.43 -1.72 1.09
CA ASP A 211 -10.40 -2.88 1.98
C ASP A 211 -9.78 -2.50 3.32
N PRO A 212 -10.34 -2.97 4.45
CA PRO A 212 -9.76 -2.74 5.76
C PRO A 212 -8.33 -3.28 5.87
N GLU A 213 -7.48 -2.53 6.56
CA GLU A 213 -6.09 -2.88 6.78
C GLU A 213 -5.82 -3.03 8.27
N ARG A 214 -5.06 -4.03 8.69
CA ARG A 214 -4.58 -4.09 10.08
C ARG A 214 -3.32 -3.26 10.19
N TYR A 215 -3.08 -2.67 11.36
CA TYR A 215 -1.85 -1.92 11.59
C TYR A 215 -1.28 -2.15 12.99
N THR A 216 0.00 -1.83 13.13
CA THR A 216 0.69 -1.65 14.40
C THR A 216 1.57 -0.41 14.30
N CYS A 217 1.58 0.41 15.34
CA CYS A 217 2.37 1.64 15.41
C CYS A 217 3.09 1.70 16.76
N SER A 218 4.34 2.17 16.75
CA SER A 218 5.11 2.40 17.97
C SER A 218 6.12 3.51 17.71
N GLY A 219 5.92 4.66 18.36
CA GLY A 219 6.72 5.86 18.16
C GLY A 219 6.72 6.33 16.70
N ASP A 220 7.89 6.23 16.07
CA ASP A 220 8.13 6.67 14.69
C ASP A 220 8.09 5.51 13.68
N SER A 221 7.68 4.31 14.09
CA SER A 221 7.58 3.14 13.21
C SER A 221 6.13 2.65 13.11
N MET A 222 5.72 2.29 11.90
CA MET A 222 4.39 1.77 11.61
C MET A 222 4.48 0.60 10.64
N ARG A 223 3.59 -0.38 10.80
CA ARG A 223 3.40 -1.49 9.87
C ARG A 223 1.93 -1.63 9.54
N GLU A 224 1.64 -1.79 8.27
CA GLU A 224 0.30 -2.01 7.73
C GLU A 224 0.26 -3.39 7.06
N PHE A 225 -0.88 -4.07 7.19
CA PHE A 225 -1.09 -5.41 6.67
C PHE A 225 -2.43 -5.48 5.93
N GLY A 226 -2.34 -5.73 4.63
CA GLY A 226 -3.48 -6.13 3.82
C GLY A 226 -3.51 -7.65 3.58
N PRO A 227 -4.50 -8.14 2.82
CA PRO A 227 -4.63 -9.57 2.52
C PRO A 227 -3.44 -10.16 1.74
N THR A 228 -2.80 -9.36 0.88
CA THR A 228 -1.73 -9.82 -0.02
C THR A 228 -0.48 -8.95 0.04
N TRP A 229 -0.35 -8.09 1.05
CA TRP A 229 0.75 -7.15 1.11
C TRP A 229 1.10 -6.75 2.55
N THR A 230 2.30 -6.21 2.72
CA THR A 230 2.78 -5.63 3.99
C THR A 230 3.57 -4.38 3.67
N ILE A 231 3.34 -3.31 4.46
CA ILE A 231 4.07 -2.05 4.35
C ILE A 231 4.75 -1.77 5.69
N GLU A 232 5.98 -1.29 5.62
CA GLU A 232 6.71 -0.71 6.75
C GLU A 232 6.93 0.77 6.48
N LEU A 233 6.66 1.59 7.49
CA LEU A 233 6.74 3.04 7.40
C LEU A 233 7.54 3.63 8.54
N GLN A 234 8.25 4.72 8.21
CA GLN A 234 8.98 5.56 9.15
C GLN A 234 8.38 6.96 9.15
N ARG A 235 8.11 7.52 10.32
CA ARG A 235 7.67 8.90 10.47
C ARG A 235 8.80 9.86 10.06
N ILE A 236 8.48 10.88 9.27
CA ILE A 236 9.50 11.79 8.70
C ILE A 236 9.37 13.25 9.11
N ASN A 237 8.32 13.64 9.82
CA ASN A 237 8.17 15.00 10.35
C ASN A 237 7.45 14.93 11.71
N ASN A 238 8.17 15.19 12.79
CA ASN A 238 7.60 15.32 14.14
C ASN A 238 7.30 16.78 14.50
N ALA A 239 7.44 17.70 13.55
CA ALA A 239 7.10 19.09 13.79
C ALA A 239 5.58 19.19 13.99
N PRO A 240 5.10 19.58 15.19
CA PRO A 240 3.71 19.96 15.34
C PRO A 240 3.47 21.14 14.39
N LEU A 241 2.44 21.01 13.54
CA LEU A 241 1.95 22.13 12.74
C LEU A 241 1.38 23.22 13.66
#